data_AF-A0A6A4RID1-F1
#
_entry.id   AF-A0A6A4RID1-F1
#
_cell.length_a   1.000
_cell.length_b   1.000
_cell.length_c   1.000
_cell.angle_alpha   90.00
_cell.angle_beta   90.00
_cell.angle_gamma   90.00
#
_symmetry.space_group_name_H-M   'P 1'
#
loop_
_entity.id
_entity.type
_entity.pdbx_description
1 polymer ?
#
loop_
_entity_poly.entity_id
_entity_poly.type
_entity_poly.pdbx_seq_one_letter_code
_entity_poly.pdbx_strand_id
1 'polypeptide(L)'
;MDFHSLATYLSQCSSTAFLDVVSDFHLLLFLVTNEVMPLGDSIGLLLDAVKTSNEDLAQTWKKSEQWATIEQLCSTVGGQPSSSVGYGGAMGGPSAPASSSSMWSCLHCTFMNQPGTELCEMCSLPRG
;
A
#
# COMPACT_ATOMS: atom_id res chain seq x y z
N MET A 1 2.70 -2.28 10.33
CA MET A 1 2.48 -1.69 9.00
C MET A 1 2.96 -2.71 8.00
N ASP A 2 2.21 -2.95 6.94
CA ASP A 2 2.51 -3.99 5.93
C ASP A 2 2.87 -3.31 4.61
N PHE A 3 3.46 -4.04 3.66
CA PHE A 3 3.80 -3.48 2.33
C PHE A 3 2.57 -2.96 1.57
N HIS A 4 1.39 -3.53 1.80
CA HIS A 4 0.14 -3.02 1.21
C HIS A 4 -0.24 -1.65 1.77
N SER A 5 -0.24 -1.48 3.09
CA SER A 5 -0.49 -0.19 3.73
C SER A 5 0.56 0.86 3.36
N LEU A 6 1.83 0.43 3.22
CA LEU A 6 2.91 1.29 2.73
C LEU A 6 2.67 1.75 1.29
N ALA A 7 2.30 0.85 0.38
CA ALA A 7 2.01 1.20 -1.02
C ALA A 7 0.89 2.24 -1.12
N THR A 8 -0.19 2.04 -0.38
CA THR A 8 -1.33 2.96 -0.31
C THR A 8 -0.92 4.31 0.28
N TYR A 9 -0.11 4.30 1.34
CA TYR A 9 0.42 5.52 1.95
C TYR A 9 1.30 6.33 0.98
N LEU A 10 2.26 5.68 0.31
CA LEU A 10 3.13 6.33 -0.67
C LEU A 10 2.36 6.91 -1.86
N SER A 11 1.30 6.24 -2.31
CA SER A 11 0.42 6.73 -3.38
C SER A 11 -0.30 8.03 -2.99
N GLN A 12 -0.81 8.10 -1.76
CA GLN A 12 -1.47 9.30 -1.22
C GLN A 12 -0.48 10.46 -1.01
N CYS A 13 0.77 10.14 -0.70
CA CYS A 13 1.82 11.12 -0.47
C CYS A 13 2.44 11.72 -1.74
N SER A 14 1.98 11.35 -2.95
CA SER A 14 2.52 11.85 -4.23
C SER A 14 2.51 13.37 -4.41
N SER A 15 1.66 14.09 -3.67
CA SER A 15 1.61 15.57 -3.65
C SER A 15 2.41 16.22 -2.51
N THR A 16 2.95 15.42 -1.59
CA THR A 16 3.68 15.89 -0.40
C THR A 16 5.18 15.80 -0.64
N ALA A 17 5.96 16.73 -0.08
CA ALA A 17 7.42 16.67 -0.15
C ALA A 17 7.91 15.34 0.45
N PHE A 18 8.82 14.65 -0.23
CA PHE A 18 9.33 13.35 0.20
C PHE A 18 9.88 13.39 1.63
N LEU A 19 10.48 14.52 2.04
CA LEU A 19 10.98 14.74 3.40
C LEU A 19 9.89 14.54 4.47
N ASP A 20 8.68 15.03 4.21
CA ASP A 20 7.55 14.93 5.13
C ASP A 20 7.10 13.47 5.28
N VAL A 21 7.05 12.76 4.14
CA VAL A 21 6.72 11.33 4.07
C VAL A 21 7.70 10.50 4.90
N VAL A 22 9.01 10.74 4.73
CA VAL A 22 10.05 10.00 5.45
C VAL A 22 10.26 10.46 6.88
N SER A 23 9.67 11.60 7.26
CA SER A 23 9.60 12.06 8.65
C SER A 23 8.52 11.33 9.46
N ASP A 24 7.71 10.49 8.83
CA ASP A 24 6.68 9.69 9.51
C ASP A 24 7.30 8.61 10.39
N PHE A 25 6.93 8.61 11.68
CA PHE A 25 7.43 7.64 12.64
C PHE A 25 7.08 6.19 12.29
N HIS A 26 5.88 5.92 11.75
CA HIS A 26 5.48 4.57 11.37
C HIS A 26 6.25 4.07 10.18
N LEU A 27 6.56 4.95 9.22
CA LEU A 27 7.42 4.60 8.09
C LEU A 27 8.83 4.28 8.56
N LEU A 28 9.43 5.13 9.40
CA LEU A 28 10.77 4.89 9.94
C LEU A 28 10.82 3.60 10.78
N LEU A 29 9.81 3.37 11.63
CA LEU A 29 9.71 2.14 12.41
C LEU A 29 9.58 0.92 11.51
N PHE A 30 8.72 0.98 10.49
CA PHE A 30 8.57 -0.10 9.52
C PHE A 30 9.90 -0.37 8.81
N LEU A 31 10.58 0.65 8.30
CA LEU A 31 11.85 0.49 7.59
C LEU A 31 12.97 -0.11 8.48
N VAL A 32 13.01 0.21 9.77
CA VAL A 32 14.00 -0.33 10.72
C VAL A 32 13.64 -1.73 11.21
N THR A 33 12.35 -2.02 11.37
CA THR A 33 11.86 -3.30 11.91
C THR A 33 11.56 -4.34 10.84
N ASN A 34 11.59 -3.96 9.56
CA ASN A 34 11.31 -4.87 8.46
C ASN A 34 12.47 -5.85 8.24
N GLU A 35 12.23 -7.12 8.52
CA GLU A 35 13.20 -8.21 8.40
C GLU A 35 13.44 -8.65 6.94
N VAL A 36 12.57 -8.26 6.01
CA VAL A 36 12.67 -8.61 4.58
C VAL A 36 13.81 -7.84 3.90
N MET A 37 14.13 -6.64 4.40
CA MET A 37 15.23 -5.82 3.90
C MET A 37 15.87 -5.05 5.06
N PRO A 38 16.94 -5.58 5.68
CA PRO A 38 17.63 -4.88 6.76
C PRO A 38 18.39 -3.68 6.20
N LEU A 39 17.82 -2.50 6.38
CA LEU A 39 18.41 -1.23 5.96
C LEU A 39 19.42 -0.68 6.98
N GLY A 40 19.82 -1.46 7.98
CA GLY A 40 20.53 -1.02 9.20
C GLY A 40 21.64 0.01 8.97
N ASP A 41 22.57 -0.26 8.05
CA ASP A 41 23.68 0.67 7.78
C ASP A 41 23.29 1.83 6.84
N SER A 42 22.24 1.64 6.04
CA SER A 42 21.83 2.58 4.99
C SER A 42 20.79 3.59 5.50
N ILE A 43 19.91 3.19 6.42
CA ILE A 43 18.84 4.02 6.99
C ILE A 43 19.35 5.20 7.81
N GLY A 44 20.60 5.14 8.28
CA GLY A 44 21.26 6.27 8.95
C GLY A 44 21.26 7.54 8.09
N LEU A 45 21.39 7.41 6.77
CA LEU A 45 21.34 8.54 5.85
C LEU A 45 19.95 9.17 5.82
N LEU A 46 18.90 8.36 5.83
CA LEU A 46 17.52 8.83 5.89
C LEU A 46 17.21 9.52 7.22
N LEU A 47 17.66 8.94 8.34
CA LEU A 47 17.48 9.51 9.67
C LEU A 47 18.23 10.85 9.82
N ASP A 48 19.42 10.97 9.26
CA ASP A 48 20.17 12.23 9.25
C ASP A 48 19.46 13.30 8.39
N ALA A 49 18.92 12.90 7.24
CA ALA A 49 18.11 13.77 6.38
C ALA A 49 16.88 14.33 7.12
N VAL A 50 16.13 13.47 7.82
CA VAL A 50 14.97 13.89 8.64
C VAL A 50 15.42 14.79 9.78
N LYS A 51 16.47 14.41 10.50
CA LYS A 51 16.99 15.15 11.67
C LYS A 51 17.50 16.55 11.29
N THR A 52 18.12 16.69 10.12
CA THR A 52 18.65 17.96 9.60
C THR A 52 17.67 18.68 8.68
N SER A 53 16.49 18.11 8.43
CA SER A 53 15.51 18.58 7.45
C SER A 53 16.14 18.85 6.07
N ASN A 54 17.04 17.96 5.66
CA ASN A 54 17.83 18.09 4.44
C ASN A 54 17.15 17.36 3.27
N GLU A 55 16.58 18.13 2.35
CA GLU A 55 15.86 17.61 1.19
C GLU A 55 16.77 16.87 0.21
N ASP A 56 18.00 17.34 0.01
CA ASP A 56 18.96 16.74 -0.92
C ASP A 56 19.35 15.31 -0.48
N LEU A 57 19.57 15.11 0.82
CA LEU A 57 19.84 13.77 1.37
C LEU A 57 18.62 12.86 1.23
N ALA A 58 17.42 13.38 1.50
CA ALA A 58 16.19 12.61 1.32
C ALA A 58 15.98 12.22 -0.15
N GLN A 59 16.24 13.12 -1.10
CA GLN A 59 16.19 12.80 -2.53
C GLN A 59 17.26 11.78 -2.95
N THR A 60 18.45 11.86 -2.37
CA THR A 60 19.53 10.89 -2.61
C THR A 60 19.10 9.51 -2.14
N TRP A 61 18.48 9.42 -0.95
CA TRP A 61 17.89 8.19 -0.44
C TRP A 61 16.78 7.66 -1.34
N LYS A 62 15.88 8.51 -1.83
CA LYS A 62 14.80 8.12 -2.75
C LYS A 62 15.32 7.49 -4.04
N LYS A 63 16.51 7.89 -4.50
CA LYS A 63 17.16 7.33 -5.70
C LYS A 63 18.02 6.09 -5.44
N SER A 64 18.12 5.67 -4.18
CA SER A 64 18.93 4.51 -3.80
C SER A 64 18.27 3.19 -4.19
N GLU A 65 19.08 2.14 -4.37
CA GLU A 65 18.60 0.79 -4.71
C GLU A 65 17.69 0.21 -3.61
N GLN A 66 17.94 0.63 -2.37
CA GLN A 66 17.18 0.28 -1.19
C GLN A 66 15.73 0.76 -1.33
N TRP A 67 15.54 2.04 -1.66
CA TRP A 67 14.22 2.60 -1.88
C TRP A 67 13.53 2.01 -3.11
N ALA A 68 14.28 1.83 -4.20
CA ALA A 68 13.75 1.21 -5.42
C ALA A 68 13.17 -0.19 -5.14
N THR A 69 13.85 -0.99 -4.31
CA THR A 69 13.38 -2.32 -3.92
C THR A 69 12.09 -2.25 -3.09
N ILE A 70 11.96 -1.26 -2.18
CA ILE A 70 10.72 -1.02 -1.42
C ILE A 70 9.56 -0.67 -2.35
N GLU A 71 9.78 0.22 -3.33
CA GLU A 71 8.76 0.58 -4.32
C GLU A 71 8.32 -0.62 -5.17
N GLN A 72 9.26 -1.49 -5.54
CA GLN A 72 8.96 -2.73 -6.26
C GLN A 72 8.13 -3.70 -5.41
N LEU A 73 8.46 -3.85 -4.12
CA LEU A 73 7.66 -4.68 -3.20
C LEU A 73 6.26 -4.12 -3.03
N CYS A 74 6.12 -2.80 -2.83
CA CYS A 74 4.84 -2.12 -2.77
C CYS A 74 4.01 -2.35 -4.05
N SER A 75 4.65 -2.27 -5.21
CA SER A 75 4.00 -2.48 -6.52
C SER A 75 3.55 -3.94 -6.72
N THR A 76 4.32 -4.90 -6.23
CA THR A 76 4.00 -6.34 -6.33
C THR A 76 2.79 -6.71 -5.47
N VAL A 77 2.59 -6.01 -4.35
CA VAL A 77 1.46 -6.25 -3.43
C VAL A 77 0.17 -5.55 -3.88
N GLY A 78 0.26 -4.51 -4.73
CA GLY A 78 -0.88 -3.80 -5.31
C GLY A 78 -1.53 -4.49 -6.53
N GLY A 79 -0.94 -5.59 -7.00
CA GLY A 79 -1.39 -6.29 -8.21
C GLY A 79 -1.53 -7.80 -7.98
N GLN A 80 -2.62 -8.22 -7.32
CA GLN A 80 -3.15 -9.56 -7.58
C GLN A 80 -4.33 -9.48 -8.55
N PRO A 81 -4.12 -9.59 -9.87
CA PRO A 81 -5.02 -10.41 -10.64
C PRO A 81 -4.71 -11.85 -10.22
N SER A 82 -5.65 -12.48 -9.52
CA SER A 82 -5.61 -13.91 -9.26
C SER A 82 -5.71 -14.66 -10.59
N SER A 83 -4.60 -14.80 -11.31
CA SER A 83 -4.45 -15.74 -12.41
C SER A 83 -3.96 -17.08 -11.83
N SER A 84 -4.91 -17.86 -11.32
CA SER A 84 -4.71 -19.28 -11.09
C SER A 84 -5.50 -20.08 -12.14
N VAL A 85 -4.73 -20.64 -13.07
CA VAL A 85 -5.12 -21.61 -14.10
C VAL A 85 -5.86 -22.82 -13.50
N GLY A 86 -6.92 -23.28 -14.16
CA GLY A 86 -7.55 -24.57 -13.93
C GLY A 86 -8.16 -25.14 -15.22
N TYR A 87 -7.49 -26.13 -15.81
CA TYR A 87 -7.96 -26.93 -16.94
C TYR A 87 -9.10 -27.89 -16.51
N GLY A 88 -10.20 -27.90 -17.28
CA GLY A 88 -11.05 -29.09 -17.51
C GLY A 88 -12.26 -29.33 -16.59
N GLY A 89 -13.43 -29.60 -17.20
CA GLY A 89 -14.51 -30.37 -16.57
C GLY A 89 -15.92 -29.76 -16.65
N ALA A 90 -16.91 -30.60 -16.96
CA ALA A 90 -18.27 -30.28 -17.36
C ALA A 90 -19.27 -29.96 -16.22
N MET A 91 -20.43 -29.40 -16.64
CA MET A 91 -21.79 -29.48 -16.06
C MET A 91 -22.08 -28.98 -14.64
N GLY A 92 -23.10 -28.12 -14.57
CA GLY A 92 -24.09 -28.13 -13.48
C GLY A 92 -24.17 -26.83 -12.66
N GLY A 93 -25.33 -26.17 -12.70
CA GLY A 93 -25.70 -25.09 -11.78
C GLY A 93 -25.84 -25.56 -10.32
N PRO A 94 -26.38 -24.76 -9.37
CA PRO A 94 -27.53 -23.87 -9.57
C PRO A 94 -27.33 -22.43 -9.07
N SER A 95 -28.20 -21.57 -9.56
CA SER A 95 -28.45 -20.19 -9.13
C SER A 95 -28.69 -20.06 -7.62
N ALA A 96 -28.00 -19.11 -6.97
CA ALA A 96 -28.41 -18.52 -5.69
C ALA A 96 -27.72 -17.16 -5.47
N PRO A 97 -28.32 -16.29 -4.64
CA PRO A 97 -29.21 -15.23 -5.06
C PRO A 97 -28.45 -14.00 -5.57
N ALA A 98 -29.05 -13.29 -6.52
CA ALA A 98 -28.73 -11.89 -6.76
C ALA A 98 -29.09 -11.11 -5.49
N SER A 99 -28.15 -11.00 -4.56
CA SER A 99 -28.19 -10.01 -3.49
C SER A 99 -28.26 -8.66 -4.19
N SER A 100 -29.45 -8.06 -4.18
CA SER A 100 -29.70 -6.67 -4.52
C SER A 100 -28.92 -5.78 -3.56
N SER A 101 -27.60 -5.82 -3.66
CA SER A 101 -26.72 -4.91 -2.96
C SER A 101 -26.93 -3.58 -3.67
N SER A 102 -27.47 -2.63 -2.92
CA SER A 102 -27.40 -1.23 -3.33
C SER A 102 -25.99 -0.73 -3.03
N MET A 103 -25.49 0.21 -3.82
CA MET A 103 -24.22 0.89 -3.57
C MET A 103 -24.19 1.38 -2.12
N TRP A 104 -23.03 1.29 -1.47
CA TRP A 104 -22.91 1.61 -0.04
C TRP A 104 -21.93 2.76 0.17
N SER A 105 -22.31 3.71 1.04
CA SER A 105 -21.42 4.80 1.42
C SER A 105 -20.47 4.34 2.52
N CYS A 106 -19.17 4.54 2.32
CA CYS A 106 -18.17 4.24 3.33
C CYS A 106 -18.30 5.19 4.54
N LEU A 107 -18.38 4.63 5.74
CA LEU A 107 -18.47 5.40 6.99
C LEU A 107 -17.23 6.24 7.29
N HIS A 108 -16.07 5.89 6.70
CA HIS A 108 -14.81 6.61 6.93
C HIS A 108 -14.55 7.73 5.93
N CYS A 109 -14.73 7.47 4.62
CA CYS A 109 -14.39 8.44 3.57
C CYS A 109 -15.61 8.92 2.76
N THR A 110 -16.82 8.47 3.10
CA THR A 110 -18.10 8.80 2.44
C THR A 110 -18.26 8.34 0.98
N PHE A 111 -17.23 7.67 0.43
CA PHE A 111 -17.24 7.19 -0.95
C PHE A 111 -18.35 6.16 -1.20
N MET A 112 -18.98 6.23 -2.36
CA MET A 112 -20.07 5.34 -2.77
C MET A 112 -19.51 4.13 -3.53
N ASN A 113 -19.39 3.01 -2.83
CA ASN A 113 -18.79 1.78 -3.33
C ASN A 113 -19.78 0.91 -4.09
N GLN A 114 -19.27 0.13 -5.03
CA GLN A 114 -20.08 -0.78 -5.82
C GLN A 114 -20.68 -1.94 -5.00
N PRO A 115 -21.84 -2.46 -5.42
CA PRO A 115 -22.42 -3.65 -4.83
C PRO A 115 -21.54 -4.89 -5.05
N GLY A 116 -21.31 -5.67 -3.99
CA GLY A 116 -20.47 -6.87 -3.99
C GLY A 116 -19.04 -6.64 -3.48
N THR A 117 -18.63 -5.41 -3.19
CA THR A 117 -17.36 -5.13 -2.51
C THR A 117 -17.56 -5.09 -0.99
N GLU A 118 -16.74 -5.84 -0.25
CA GLU A 118 -16.73 -5.84 1.22
C GLU A 118 -15.77 -4.79 1.80
N LEU A 119 -14.87 -4.27 0.97
CA LEU A 119 -13.87 -3.26 1.29
C LEU A 119 -14.13 -2.01 0.44
N CYS A 120 -13.86 -0.84 1.00
CA CYS A 120 -14.03 0.42 0.29
C CYS A 120 -12.97 0.57 -0.82
N GLU A 121 -13.38 0.96 -2.02
CA GLU A 121 -12.48 1.17 -3.16
C GLU A 121 -11.51 2.34 -2.95
N MET A 122 -11.88 3.36 -2.16
CA MET A 122 -11.04 4.53 -1.91
C MET A 122 -10.11 4.39 -0.71
N CYS A 123 -10.55 3.75 0.36
CA CYS A 123 -9.79 3.66 1.61
C CYS A 123 -9.50 2.24 2.08
N SER A 124 -9.98 1.23 1.35
CA SER A 124 -9.77 -0.20 1.63
C SER A 124 -10.21 -0.66 3.01
N LEU A 125 -11.09 0.12 3.67
CA LEU A 125 -11.68 -0.24 4.96
C LEU A 125 -12.95 -1.07 4.75
N PRO A 126 -13.24 -2.01 5.67
CA PRO A 126 -14.42 -2.86 5.58
C PRO A 126 -15.71 -2.04 5.64
N ARG A 127 -16.76 -2.57 5.00
CA ARG A 127 -18.11 -2.05 5.10
C ARG A 127 -18.69 -2.33 6.49
N GLY A 128 -18.44 -1.41 7.43
CA GLY A 128 -19.17 -1.22 8.70
C GLY A 128 -19.50 -2.46 9.49
#